data_AF-R6TAM0-F1
#
_entry.id   AF-R6TAM0-F1
#
_cell.length_a   1.000
_cell.length_b   1.000
_cell.length_c   1.000
_cell.angle_alpha   90.00
_cell.angle_beta   90.00
_cell.angle_gamma   90.00
#
_symmetry.space_group_name_H-M   'P 1'
#
loop_
_entity.id
_entity.type
_entity.pdbx_description
1 polymer ?
#
loop_
_entity_poly.entity_id
_entity_poly.type
_entity_poly.pdbx_seq_one_letter_code
_entity_poly.pdbx_strand_id
1 'polypeptide(L)'
;MVAKRAAYILKKFGYSESDIEMVKIAGFMHDIGNVVNRSRHAEYGAILANEILKETDMSLKDRITVVSAIGHHDESTGGATDPISAALIIADKTDVRRNRVRNKAKENFDIHDRVNYAVTDAALKINMDKKVIALNLQIDTKICSMYEYFEIFLGRMMMCRGAAEVLGATFKLTANGSKVL
;
A
#
# COMPACT_ATOMS: atom_id res chain seq x y z
N MET A 1 -2.11 -6.05 8.53
CA MET A 1 -2.70 -4.69 8.52
C MET A 1 -1.67 -3.74 7.94
N VAL A 2 -2.14 -2.80 7.10
CA VAL A 2 -1.30 -1.81 6.41
C VAL A 2 -0.49 -0.97 7.42
N ALA A 3 -1.13 -0.42 8.45
CA ALA A 3 -0.46 0.34 9.52
C ALA A 3 0.79 -0.33 10.11
N LYS A 4 0.69 -1.62 10.47
CA LYS A 4 1.83 -2.38 11.04
C LYS A 4 2.97 -2.56 10.03
N ARG A 5 2.64 -2.77 8.75
CA ARG A 5 3.64 -2.94 7.69
C ARG A 5 4.30 -1.62 7.34
N ALA A 6 3.56 -0.52 7.29
CA ALA A 6 4.10 0.82 7.05
C ALA A 6 5.06 1.24 8.17
N ALA A 7 4.67 1.03 9.43
CA ALA A 7 5.54 1.22 10.58
C ALA A 7 6.84 0.41 10.50
N TYR A 8 6.73 -0.88 10.11
CA TYR A 8 7.89 -1.74 9.91
C TYR A 8 8.84 -1.21 8.82
N ILE A 9 8.30 -0.70 7.71
CA ILE A 9 9.10 -0.09 6.65
C ILE A 9 9.87 1.11 7.21
N LEU A 10 9.20 2.10 7.80
CA LEU A 10 9.88 3.28 8.36
C LEU A 10 10.94 2.91 9.41
N LYS A 11 10.61 1.97 10.30
CA LYS A 11 11.56 1.47 11.31
C LYS A 11 12.81 0.84 10.67
N LYS A 12 12.68 0.10 9.57
CA LYS A 12 13.83 -0.48 8.86
C LYS A 12 14.74 0.57 8.24
N PHE A 13 14.17 1.70 7.82
CA PHE A 13 14.90 2.83 7.25
C PHE A 13 15.43 3.81 8.29
N GLY A 14 15.18 3.59 9.59
CA GLY A 14 15.71 4.41 10.68
C GLY A 14 14.99 5.74 10.88
N TYR A 15 13.74 5.86 10.43
CA TYR A 15 12.91 7.03 10.72
C TYR A 15 12.49 7.11 12.19
N SER A 16 12.07 8.30 12.61
CA SER A 16 11.78 8.59 14.02
C SER A 16 10.52 7.88 14.52
N GLU A 17 10.39 7.70 15.84
CA GLU A 17 9.15 7.18 16.45
C GLU A 17 7.94 8.06 16.16
N SER A 18 8.14 9.37 15.97
CA SER A 18 7.09 10.30 15.55
C SER A 18 6.59 9.99 14.14
N ASP A 19 7.50 9.79 13.17
CA ASP A 19 7.12 9.41 11.80
C ASP A 19 6.42 8.04 11.76
N ILE A 20 6.89 7.10 12.58
CA ILE A 20 6.30 5.77 12.74
C ILE A 20 4.87 5.88 13.28
N GLU A 21 4.61 6.78 14.23
CA GLU A 21 3.25 6.99 14.74
C GLU A 21 2.34 7.59 13.68
N MET A 22 2.82 8.59 12.93
CA MET A 22 2.05 9.21 11.85
C MET A 22 1.65 8.20 10.77
N VAL A 23 2.58 7.35 10.33
CA VAL A 23 2.24 6.34 9.31
C VAL A 23 1.31 5.25 9.84
N LYS A 24 1.31 4.96 11.14
CA LYS A 24 0.35 4.03 11.75
C LYS A 24 -1.06 4.60 11.70
N ILE A 25 -1.22 5.88 12.05
CA ILE A 25 -2.51 6.57 11.99
C ILE A 25 -3.01 6.61 10.55
N ALA A 26 -2.17 7.07 9.62
CA ALA A 26 -2.50 7.11 8.20
C ALA A 26 -2.86 5.71 7.67
N GLY A 27 -2.07 4.69 7.97
CA GLY A 27 -2.33 3.31 7.54
C GLY A 27 -3.57 2.67 8.17
N PHE A 28 -4.06 3.17 9.31
CA PHE A 28 -5.33 2.72 9.90
C PHE A 28 -6.53 3.38 9.21
N MET A 29 -6.39 4.64 8.79
CA MET A 29 -7.49 5.45 8.26
C MET A 29 -7.53 5.53 6.73
N HIS A 30 -6.48 5.12 5.99
CA HIS A 30 -6.32 5.42 4.56
C HIS A 30 -7.54 5.10 3.68
N ASP A 31 -8.19 3.97 3.94
CA ASP A 31 -9.33 3.48 3.17
C ASP A 31 -10.69 4.00 3.68
N ILE A 32 -10.74 4.89 4.68
CA ILE A 32 -12.00 5.36 5.28
C ILE A 32 -12.92 6.04 4.26
N GLY A 33 -12.37 6.65 3.21
CA GLY A 33 -13.13 7.28 2.13
C GLY A 33 -14.00 6.32 1.32
N ASN A 34 -13.74 5.01 1.39
CA ASN A 34 -14.59 3.99 0.75
C ASN A 34 -16.02 3.98 1.30
N VAL A 35 -16.26 4.55 2.49
CA VAL A 35 -17.64 4.74 3.02
C VAL A 35 -18.46 5.72 2.17
N VAL A 36 -17.79 6.67 1.49
CA VAL A 36 -18.41 7.64 0.60
C VAL A 36 -18.48 7.09 -0.81
N ASN A 37 -17.33 6.71 -1.38
CA ASN A 37 -17.24 6.12 -2.71
C ASN A 37 -15.91 5.39 -2.89
N ARG A 38 -15.88 4.36 -3.76
CA ARG A 38 -14.62 3.72 -4.19
C ARG A 38 -13.79 4.66 -5.08
N SER A 39 -14.46 5.45 -5.92
CA SER A 39 -13.82 6.49 -6.72
C SER A 39 -13.35 7.63 -5.81
N ARG A 40 -12.12 8.11 -6.01
CA ARG A 40 -11.51 9.18 -5.19
C ARG A 40 -11.52 8.92 -3.68
N HIS A 41 -11.45 7.64 -3.28
CA HIS A 41 -11.49 7.26 -1.87
C HIS A 41 -10.31 7.84 -1.08
N ALA A 42 -9.16 8.07 -1.71
CA ALA A 42 -8.02 8.70 -1.08
C ALA A 42 -8.32 10.16 -0.70
N GLU A 43 -8.88 10.95 -1.62
CA GLU A 43 -9.24 12.35 -1.37
C GLU A 43 -10.36 12.48 -0.34
N TYR A 44 -11.42 11.67 -0.46
CA TYR A 44 -12.49 11.64 0.55
C TYR A 44 -11.97 11.18 1.91
N GLY A 45 -11.10 10.17 1.91
CA GLY A 45 -10.46 9.65 3.12
C GLY A 45 -9.62 10.72 3.82
N ALA A 46 -8.89 11.53 3.06
CA ALA A 46 -8.08 12.63 3.60
C ALA A 46 -8.95 13.69 4.29
N ILE A 47 -10.06 14.08 3.67
CA ILE A 47 -11.01 15.06 4.24
C ILE A 47 -11.65 14.49 5.51
N LEU A 48 -12.16 13.26 5.47
CA LEU A 48 -12.77 12.61 6.65
C LEU A 48 -11.77 12.43 7.80
N ALA A 49 -10.54 12.01 7.48
CA ALA A 49 -9.49 11.88 8.47
C ALA A 49 -9.12 13.24 9.08
N ASN A 50 -9.06 14.31 8.28
CA ASN A 50 -8.83 15.66 8.80
C ASN A 50 -9.91 16.07 9.79
N GLU A 51 -11.20 15.89 9.46
CA GLU A 51 -12.30 16.27 10.34
C GLU A 51 -12.26 15.50 11.67
N ILE A 52 -11.98 14.19 11.63
CA ILE A 52 -11.88 13.37 12.84
C ILE A 52 -10.67 13.78 13.69
N LEU A 53 -9.49 13.92 13.06
CA LEU A 53 -8.25 14.22 13.78
C LEU A 53 -8.21 15.65 14.32
N LYS A 54 -9.00 16.56 13.73
CA LYS A 54 -9.12 17.95 14.19
C LYS A 54 -9.74 18.06 15.59
N GLU A 55 -10.55 17.07 15.99
CA GLU A 55 -11.18 17.00 17.31
C GLU A 55 -10.28 16.39 18.40
N THR A 56 -8.99 16.16 18.09
CA THR A 56 -8.00 15.59 19.02
C THR A 56 -6.94 16.62 19.43
N ASP A 57 -6.03 16.24 20.33
CA ASP A 57 -4.86 17.03 20.73
C ASP A 57 -3.69 16.96 19.73
N MET A 58 -3.87 16.29 18.59
CA MET A 58 -2.87 16.19 17.54
C MET A 58 -2.48 17.57 16.98
N SER A 59 -1.18 17.81 16.84
CA SER A 59 -0.66 19.05 16.29
C SER A 59 -1.12 19.26 14.83
N LEU A 60 -1.26 20.51 14.41
CA LEU A 60 -1.62 20.83 13.02
C LEU A 60 -0.63 20.22 12.02
N LYS A 61 0.67 20.23 12.35
CA LYS A 61 1.73 19.69 11.49
C LYS A 61 1.54 18.18 11.29
N ASP A 62 1.40 17.44 12.38
CA ASP A 62 1.21 15.98 12.36
C ASP A 62 -0.08 15.59 11.65
N ARG A 63 -1.16 16.34 11.90
CA ARG A 63 -2.44 16.13 11.21
C ARG A 63 -2.30 16.32 9.70
N ILE A 64 -1.65 17.40 9.24
CA ILE A 64 -1.41 17.63 7.81
C ILE A 64 -0.57 16.49 7.21
N THR A 65 0.43 16.00 7.91
CA THR A 65 1.24 14.87 7.46
C THR A 65 0.39 13.60 7.26
N VAL A 66 -0.46 13.25 8.22
CA VAL A 66 -1.37 12.10 8.10
C VAL A 66 -2.35 12.28 6.94
N VAL A 67 -3.00 13.45 6.85
CA VAL A 67 -3.97 13.78 5.80
C VAL A 67 -3.32 13.75 4.42
N SER A 68 -2.12 14.30 4.27
CA SER A 68 -1.35 14.27 3.04
C SER A 68 -1.02 12.83 2.62
N ALA A 69 -0.53 12.00 3.54
CA ALA A 69 -0.23 10.61 3.25
C ALA A 69 -1.48 9.84 2.76
N ILE A 70 -2.63 10.06 3.39
CA ILE A 70 -3.90 9.48 2.95
C ILE A 70 -4.30 10.01 1.57
N GLY A 71 -4.23 11.32 1.32
CA GLY A 71 -4.65 11.89 0.03
C GLY A 71 -3.84 11.37 -1.17
N HIS A 72 -2.59 10.97 -0.95
CA HIS A 72 -1.66 10.56 -2.01
C HIS A 72 -1.54 9.04 -2.21
N HIS A 73 -2.27 8.20 -1.45
CA HIS A 73 -1.99 6.76 -1.43
C HIS A 73 -2.60 5.96 -2.59
N ASP A 74 -3.46 6.56 -3.43
CA ASP A 74 -4.08 5.89 -4.57
C ASP A 74 -3.36 6.18 -5.90
N GLU A 75 -3.24 5.16 -6.74
CA GLU A 75 -2.51 5.23 -8.01
C GLU A 75 -3.19 6.11 -9.07
N SER A 76 -4.49 6.42 -8.94
CA SER A 76 -5.23 7.20 -9.95
C SER A 76 -5.00 8.71 -9.84
N THR A 77 -4.67 9.20 -8.65
CA THR A 77 -4.57 10.64 -8.35
C THR A 77 -3.35 11.03 -7.53
N GLY A 78 -2.62 10.04 -6.99
CA GLY A 78 -1.55 10.26 -6.02
C GLY A 78 -0.19 9.70 -6.41
N GLY A 79 0.74 9.81 -5.47
CA GLY A 79 2.14 9.42 -5.58
C GLY A 79 2.89 9.77 -4.31
N ALA A 80 3.95 9.03 -3.99
CA ALA A 80 4.74 9.32 -2.80
C ALA A 80 5.43 10.69 -2.91
N THR A 81 5.27 11.52 -1.90
CA THR A 81 5.86 12.88 -1.83
C THR A 81 6.82 13.04 -0.65
N ASP A 82 6.72 12.16 0.34
CA ASP A 82 7.53 12.14 1.55
C ASP A 82 7.70 10.68 2.05
N PRO A 83 8.55 10.43 3.06
CA PRO A 83 8.77 9.07 3.57
C PRO A 83 7.51 8.38 4.13
N ILE A 84 6.59 9.14 4.71
CA ILE A 84 5.38 8.60 5.37
C ILE A 84 4.39 8.12 4.31
N SER A 85 4.09 8.95 3.31
CA SER A 85 3.30 8.58 2.14
C SER A 85 3.95 7.41 1.38
N ALA A 86 5.27 7.41 1.21
CA ALA A 86 6.01 6.32 0.58
C ALA A 86 5.82 4.99 1.32
N ALA A 87 6.02 4.97 2.64
CA ALA A 87 5.84 3.75 3.43
C ALA A 87 4.39 3.28 3.45
N LEU A 88 3.42 4.19 3.48
CA LEU A 88 1.99 3.87 3.38
C LEU A 88 1.66 3.21 2.04
N ILE A 89 2.09 3.81 0.93
CA ILE A 89 1.88 3.29 -0.43
C ILE A 89 2.46 1.88 -0.57
N ILE A 90 3.72 1.68 -0.17
CA ILE A 90 4.33 0.35 -0.26
C ILE A 90 3.57 -0.64 0.63
N ALA A 91 3.20 -0.26 1.85
CA ALA A 91 2.49 -1.15 2.76
C ALA A 91 1.11 -1.56 2.23
N ASP A 92 0.36 -0.63 1.64
CA ASP A 92 -0.97 -0.86 1.07
C ASP A 92 -0.89 -1.71 -0.20
N LYS A 93 -0.17 -1.20 -1.21
CA LYS A 93 -0.13 -1.81 -2.55
C LYS A 93 0.55 -3.17 -2.58
N THR A 94 1.42 -3.48 -1.60
CA THR A 94 2.00 -4.82 -1.45
C THR A 94 1.20 -5.75 -0.54
N ASP A 95 0.05 -5.33 -0.01
CA ASP A 95 -0.84 -6.20 0.76
C ASP A 95 -1.73 -7.07 -0.13
N VAL A 96 -1.11 -7.80 -1.06
CA VAL A 96 -1.78 -8.69 -2.01
C VAL A 96 -1.69 -10.12 -1.51
N ARG A 97 -2.80 -10.69 -1.00
CA ARG A 97 -2.85 -12.08 -0.52
C ARG A 97 -4.27 -12.63 -0.56
N ARG A 98 -4.43 -13.92 -0.86
CA ARG A 98 -5.75 -14.57 -0.93
C ARG A 98 -6.61 -14.38 0.32
N ASN A 99 -6.00 -14.34 1.50
CA ASN A 99 -6.71 -14.20 2.78
C ASN A 99 -7.35 -12.82 2.99
N ARG A 100 -7.07 -11.84 2.11
CA ARG A 100 -7.81 -10.56 2.09
C ARG A 100 -9.18 -10.67 1.41
N VAL A 101 -9.38 -11.67 0.54
CA VAL A 101 -10.65 -11.89 -0.14
C VAL A 101 -11.65 -12.42 0.88
N ARG A 102 -12.61 -11.57 1.26
CA ARG A 102 -13.64 -11.91 2.26
C ARG A 102 -14.77 -12.74 1.65
N ASN A 103 -15.03 -12.54 0.35
CA ASN A 103 -16.01 -13.32 -0.37
C ASN A 103 -15.54 -14.78 -0.45
N LYS A 104 -16.38 -15.72 -0.04
CA LYS A 104 -16.08 -17.16 -0.09
C LYS A 104 -16.66 -17.84 -1.34
N ALA A 105 -17.66 -17.22 -1.96
CA ALA A 105 -18.30 -17.68 -3.18
C ALA A 105 -17.46 -17.23 -4.38
N LYS A 106 -16.67 -18.14 -4.94
CA LYS A 106 -15.74 -17.86 -6.04
C LYS A 106 -16.45 -17.36 -7.30
N GLU A 107 -17.68 -17.82 -7.50
CA GLU A 107 -18.58 -17.41 -8.57
C GLU A 107 -18.94 -15.91 -8.53
N ASN A 108 -18.79 -15.26 -7.38
CA ASN A 108 -19.11 -13.85 -7.17
C ASN A 108 -17.86 -12.96 -7.08
N PHE A 109 -16.69 -13.46 -7.46
CA PHE A 109 -15.46 -12.66 -7.42
C PHE A 109 -15.48 -11.58 -8.49
N ASP A 110 -15.21 -10.35 -8.07
CA ASP A 110 -14.80 -9.31 -9.02
C ASP A 110 -13.36 -9.55 -9.52
N ILE A 111 -12.90 -8.71 -10.44
CA ILE A 111 -11.55 -8.84 -11.01
C ILE A 111 -10.45 -8.73 -9.95
N HIS A 112 -10.63 -7.87 -8.93
CA HIS A 112 -9.65 -7.67 -7.88
C HIS A 112 -9.64 -8.84 -6.90
N ASP A 113 -10.81 -9.38 -6.56
CA ASP A 113 -10.96 -10.58 -5.74
C ASP A 113 -10.29 -11.77 -6.44
N ARG A 114 -10.53 -11.97 -7.74
CA ARG A 114 -9.90 -13.06 -8.52
C ARG A 114 -8.38 -12.96 -8.50
N VAL A 115 -7.83 -11.78 -8.79
CA VAL A 115 -6.38 -11.59 -8.84
C VAL A 115 -5.74 -11.70 -7.45
N ASN A 116 -6.36 -11.16 -6.41
CA ASN A 116 -5.90 -11.37 -5.03
C ASN A 116 -5.96 -12.83 -4.60
N TYR A 117 -7.03 -13.55 -4.98
CA TYR A 117 -7.20 -14.95 -4.62
C TYR A 117 -6.19 -15.87 -5.31
N ALA A 118 -5.75 -15.51 -6.53
CA ALA A 118 -4.69 -16.21 -7.25
C ALA A 118 -3.33 -16.11 -6.55
N VAL A 119 -3.09 -15.09 -5.70
CA VAL A 119 -1.85 -14.96 -4.93
C VAL A 119 -1.86 -15.92 -3.74
N THR A 120 -1.17 -17.04 -3.91
CA THR A 120 -1.05 -18.11 -2.92
C THR A 120 -0.01 -17.81 -1.84
N ASP A 121 1.05 -17.07 -2.17
CA ASP A 121 2.05 -16.58 -1.23
C ASP A 121 2.55 -15.18 -1.65
N ALA A 122 2.87 -14.35 -0.64
CA ALA A 122 3.37 -12.99 -0.84
C ALA A 122 4.35 -12.60 0.27
N ALA A 123 5.59 -12.28 -0.12
CA ALA A 123 6.65 -11.91 0.80
C ALA A 123 7.31 -10.58 0.40
N LEU A 124 7.15 -9.57 1.27
CA LEU A 124 7.87 -8.30 1.20
C LEU A 124 9.15 -8.38 2.04
N LYS A 125 10.30 -8.19 1.41
CA LYS A 125 11.63 -8.22 2.05
C LYS A 125 12.33 -6.89 1.88
N ILE A 126 12.94 -6.37 2.94
CA ILE A 126 13.72 -5.14 2.92
C ILE A 126 15.17 -5.49 3.22
N ASN A 127 16.07 -5.14 2.31
CA ASN A 127 17.51 -5.28 2.48
C ASN A 127 18.13 -3.89 2.53
N MET A 128 18.58 -3.49 3.72
CA MET A 128 19.14 -2.15 3.94
C MET A 128 20.55 -1.99 3.35
N ASP A 129 21.37 -3.03 3.36
CA ASP A 129 22.73 -3.00 2.79
C ASP A 129 22.71 -2.68 1.29
N LYS A 130 21.75 -3.27 0.58
CA LYS A 130 21.55 -3.07 -0.86
C LYS A 130 20.55 -1.98 -1.20
N LYS A 131 19.90 -1.38 -0.19
CA LYS A 131 18.76 -0.45 -0.33
C LYS A 131 17.69 -0.98 -1.29
N VAL A 132 17.20 -2.20 -1.04
CA VAL A 132 16.20 -2.87 -1.88
C VAL A 132 14.96 -3.23 -1.07
N ILE A 133 13.79 -2.94 -1.65
CA ILE A 133 12.49 -3.44 -1.20
C ILE A 133 12.01 -4.44 -2.27
N ALA A 134 11.95 -5.72 -1.91
CA ALA A 134 11.59 -6.79 -2.84
C ALA A 134 10.24 -7.42 -2.48
N LEU A 135 9.29 -7.40 -3.40
CA LEU A 135 8.04 -8.15 -3.33
C LEU A 135 8.19 -9.45 -4.14
N ASN A 136 7.94 -10.58 -3.49
CA ASN A 136 7.94 -11.90 -4.12
C ASN A 136 6.53 -12.47 -4.04
N LEU A 137 5.99 -12.89 -5.18
CA LEU A 137 4.63 -13.42 -5.31
C LEU A 137 4.65 -14.83 -5.86
N GLN A 138 3.79 -15.70 -5.32
CA GLN A 138 3.40 -16.97 -5.93
C GLN A 138 1.95 -16.86 -6.39
N ILE A 139 1.74 -17.00 -7.70
CA ILE A 139 0.46 -16.81 -8.39
C ILE A 139 0.03 -18.14 -9.00
N ASP A 140 -1.16 -18.60 -8.65
CA ASP A 140 -1.79 -19.77 -9.27
C ASP A 140 -2.32 -19.40 -10.66
N THR A 141 -1.55 -19.77 -11.68
CA THR A 141 -1.86 -19.45 -13.08
C THR A 141 -3.06 -20.22 -13.64
N LYS A 142 -3.64 -21.16 -12.88
CA LYS A 142 -4.92 -21.79 -13.23
C LYS A 142 -6.12 -20.91 -12.88
N ILE A 143 -5.95 -19.94 -11.97
CA ILE A 143 -7.00 -19.02 -11.52
C ILE A 143 -6.94 -17.69 -12.28
N CYS A 144 -5.74 -17.17 -12.49
CA CYS A 144 -5.50 -15.89 -13.16
C CYS A 144 -4.18 -15.98 -13.93
N SER A 145 -4.18 -15.65 -15.21
CA SER A 145 -2.95 -15.63 -15.99
C SER A 145 -2.01 -14.52 -15.49
N MET A 146 -0.71 -14.67 -15.78
CA MET A 146 0.27 -13.62 -15.46
C MET A 146 -0.05 -12.30 -16.15
N TYR A 147 -0.62 -12.35 -17.36
CA TYR A 147 -1.05 -11.16 -18.11
C TYR A 147 -2.18 -10.43 -17.38
N GLU A 148 -3.27 -11.12 -17.04
CA GLU A 148 -4.41 -10.53 -16.34
C GLU A 148 -4.03 -9.98 -14.96
N TYR A 149 -3.11 -10.66 -14.25
CA TYR A 149 -2.59 -10.16 -12.98
C TYR A 149 -1.95 -8.79 -13.17
N PHE A 150 -1.03 -8.66 -14.14
CA PHE A 150 -0.31 -7.41 -14.34
C PHE A 150 -1.13 -6.32 -14.99
N GLU A 151 -2.11 -6.64 -15.84
CA GLU A 151 -3.04 -5.65 -16.37
C GLU A 151 -3.75 -4.88 -15.24
N ILE A 152 -4.09 -5.56 -14.14
CA ILE A 152 -4.80 -4.96 -13.00
C ILE A 152 -3.83 -4.35 -11.96
N PHE A 153 -2.69 -5.00 -11.70
CA PHE A 153 -1.81 -4.61 -10.59
C PHE A 153 -0.55 -3.84 -10.98
N LEU A 154 -0.19 -3.75 -12.27
CA LEU A 154 1.07 -3.12 -12.67
C LEU A 154 1.14 -1.65 -12.23
N GLY A 155 0.04 -0.88 -12.35
CA GLY A 155 0.00 0.50 -11.87
C GLY A 155 0.36 0.63 -10.39
N ARG A 156 -0.13 -0.29 -9.56
CA ARG A 156 0.19 -0.36 -8.12
C ARG A 156 1.67 -0.63 -7.87
N MET A 157 2.27 -1.51 -8.67
CA MET A 157 3.69 -1.86 -8.56
C MET A 157 4.59 -0.72 -9.04
N MET A 158 4.18 0.01 -10.07
CA MET A 158 4.87 1.23 -10.51
C MET A 158 4.81 2.31 -9.44
N MET A 159 3.69 2.44 -8.74
CA MET A 159 3.57 3.35 -7.59
C MET A 159 4.52 2.94 -6.44
N CYS A 160 4.63 1.63 -6.13
CA CYS A 160 5.63 1.14 -5.17
C CYS A 160 7.07 1.46 -5.59
N ARG A 161 7.37 1.43 -6.89
CA ARG A 161 8.69 1.82 -7.40
C ARG A 161 9.01 3.27 -7.10
N GLY A 162 8.12 4.20 -7.44
CA GLY A 162 8.31 5.62 -7.11
C GLY A 162 8.39 5.87 -5.59
N ALA A 163 7.57 5.17 -4.80
CA ALA A 163 7.64 5.23 -3.34
C ALA A 163 8.97 4.72 -2.77
N ALA A 164 9.53 3.65 -3.33
CA ALA A 164 10.84 3.15 -2.90
C ALA A 164 11.95 4.18 -3.21
N GLU A 165 11.87 4.88 -4.34
CA GLU A 165 12.83 5.93 -4.71
C GLU A 165 12.82 7.08 -3.70
N VAL A 166 11.64 7.49 -3.20
CA VAL A 166 11.50 8.50 -2.12
C VAL A 166 12.19 8.05 -0.82
N LEU A 167 12.16 6.74 -0.52
CA LEU A 167 12.90 6.17 0.62
C LEU A 167 14.40 5.94 0.32
N GLY A 168 14.88 6.31 -0.86
CA GLY A 168 16.26 6.09 -1.29
C GLY A 168 16.59 4.63 -1.57
N ALA A 169 15.59 3.83 -1.97
CA ALA A 169 15.70 2.41 -2.26
C ALA A 169 15.19 2.06 -3.67
N THR A 170 15.51 0.85 -4.13
CA THR A 170 14.96 0.28 -5.36
C THR A 170 13.87 -0.74 -5.04
N PHE A 171 12.72 -0.63 -5.70
CA PHE A 171 11.68 -1.66 -5.65
C PHE A 171 11.96 -2.77 -6.67
N LYS A 172 11.79 -4.03 -6.26
CA LYS A 172 11.90 -5.20 -7.15
C LYS A 172 10.69 -6.10 -7.02
N LEU A 173 10.23 -6.63 -8.14
CA LEU A 173 9.10 -7.56 -8.19
C LEU A 173 9.51 -8.88 -8.83
N THR A 174 9.28 -9.97 -8.11
CA THR A 174 9.42 -11.33 -8.63
C THR A 174 8.08 -12.05 -8.52
N ALA A 175 7.64 -12.70 -9.58
CA ALA A 175 6.41 -13.50 -9.59
C ALA A 175 6.72 -14.88 -10.16
N ASN A 176 6.38 -15.94 -9.43
CA ASN A 176 6.66 -17.34 -9.81
C ASN A 176 8.14 -17.60 -10.15
N GLY A 177 9.06 -16.92 -9.44
CA GLY A 177 10.51 -17.01 -9.65
C GLY A 177 11.06 -16.13 -10.78
N SER A 178 10.21 -15.54 -11.61
CA SER A 178 10.60 -14.65 -12.71
C SER A 178 10.64 -13.19 -12.25
N LYS A 179 11.69 -12.47 -12.64
CA LYS A 179 11.80 -11.02 -12.41
C LYS A 179 10.85 -10.27 -13.34
N VAL A 180 10.16 -9.27 -12.80
CA VAL A 180 9.18 -8.45 -13.53
C VAL A 180 9.57 -6.98 -13.53
N LEU A 181 9.98 -6.46 -12.35
CA LEU A 181 10.53 -5.12 -12.14
C LEU A 181 11.85 -5.22 -11.35
#